data_AF-A0A3G7YGL2-F1
#
_entry.id   AF-A0A3G7YGL2-F1
#
_cell.length_a   1.000
_cell.length_b   1.000
_cell.length_c   1.000
_cell.angle_alpha   90.00
_cell.angle_beta   90.00
_cell.angle_gamma   90.00
#
_symmetry.space_group_name_H-M   'P 1'
#
loop_
_entity.id
_entity.type
_entity.pdbx_description
1 polymer ?
#
loop_
_entity_poly.entity_id
_entity_poly.type
_entity_poly.pdbx_seq_one_letter_code
_entity_poly.pdbx_strand_id
1 'polypeptide(L)'
;MLRIRGTVGDLPVDLTLELDDGDWARLGAHLQAAPAQSAPTVAPAKPNDDHWQSAQALLRDAGQLSGLELLDRLEGLAGDAAAGKRLLVRLRHSAKVKVTSGADTPLYTWVEPL
;
A
#
# COMPACT_ATOMS: atom_id res chain seq x y z
N MET A 1 23.06 -12.97 -11.97
CA MET A 1 23.49 -12.54 -10.62
C MET A 1 22.41 -11.65 -10.00
N LEU A 2 21.91 -12.01 -8.83
CA LEU A 2 20.83 -11.32 -8.10
C LEU A 2 21.36 -10.79 -6.76
N ARG A 3 20.90 -9.63 -6.31
CA ARG A 3 21.21 -9.10 -4.97
C ARG A 3 19.96 -8.88 -4.16
N ILE A 4 19.98 -9.35 -2.91
CA ILE A 4 18.88 -9.26 -1.97
C ILE A 4 19.37 -8.52 -0.74
N ARG A 5 18.65 -7.47 -0.34
CA ARG A 5 18.96 -6.67 0.84
C ARG A 5 17.92 -6.94 1.91
N GLY A 6 18.36 -7.16 3.14
CA GLY A 6 17.48 -7.46 4.26
C GLY A 6 18.14 -7.16 5.60
N THR A 7 17.52 -7.59 6.68
CA THR A 7 18.06 -7.47 8.03
C THR A 7 18.00 -8.82 8.75
N VAL A 8 18.96 -9.06 9.64
CA VAL A 8 18.92 -10.18 10.60
C VAL A 8 18.92 -9.56 12.00
N GLY A 9 17.76 -9.58 12.67
CA GLY A 9 17.53 -8.69 13.81
C GLY A 9 17.62 -7.23 13.37
N ASP A 10 18.48 -6.45 14.02
CA ASP A 10 18.71 -5.04 13.72
C ASP A 10 19.85 -4.80 12.70
N LEU A 11 20.58 -5.86 12.30
CA LEU A 11 21.76 -5.71 11.44
C LEU A 11 21.38 -5.79 9.95
N PRO A 12 21.71 -4.76 9.13
CA PRO A 12 21.50 -4.81 7.69
C PRO A 12 22.49 -5.76 7.02
N VAL A 13 21.97 -6.60 6.12
CA VAL A 13 22.75 -7.57 5.35
C VAL A 13 22.43 -7.49 3.87
N ASP A 14 23.42 -7.81 3.04
CA ASP A 14 23.30 -7.94 1.59
C ASP A 14 23.73 -9.35 1.20
N LEU A 15 22.88 -10.03 0.43
CA LEU A 15 23.11 -11.36 -0.07
C LEU A 15 23.23 -11.29 -1.59
N THR A 16 24.30 -11.88 -2.11
CA THR A 16 24.50 -12.05 -3.55
C THR A 16 24.23 -13.51 -3.90
N LEU A 17 23.35 -13.74 -4.87
CA LEU A 17 23.00 -15.06 -5.36
C LEU A 17 23.44 -15.19 -6.82
N GLU A 18 24.19 -16.25 -7.10
CA GLU A 18 24.54 -16.67 -8.45
C GLU A 18 23.63 -17.83 -8.84
N LEU A 19 22.96 -17.69 -9.98
CA LEU A 19 22.00 -18.64 -10.52
C LEU A 19 22.35 -18.84 -11.99
N ASP A 20 22.37 -20.08 -12.44
CA ASP A 20 22.52 -20.43 -13.85
C ASP A 20 21.19 -20.35 -14.62
N ASP A 21 21.22 -20.52 -15.94
CA ASP A 21 20.03 -20.43 -16.81
C ASP A 21 18.92 -21.40 -16.40
N GLY A 22 19.26 -22.61 -15.93
CA GLY A 22 18.30 -23.59 -15.43
C GLY A 22 17.63 -23.14 -14.15
N ASP A 23 18.40 -22.56 -13.23
CA ASP A 23 17.86 -21.99 -11.99
C ASP A 23 16.96 -20.78 -12.24
N TRP A 24 17.33 -19.89 -13.18
CA TRP A 24 16.49 -18.77 -13.61
C TRP A 24 15.18 -19.25 -14.23
N ALA A 25 15.21 -20.28 -15.07
CA ALA A 25 14.01 -20.86 -15.68
C ALA A 25 13.07 -21.45 -14.62
N ARG A 26 13.59 -22.16 -13.62
CA ARG A 26 12.78 -22.72 -12.51
C ARG A 26 12.17 -21.63 -11.62
N LEU A 27 12.94 -20.57 -11.33
CA LEU A 27 12.44 -19.42 -10.59
C LEU A 27 11.28 -18.72 -11.34
N GLY A 28 11.46 -18.48 -12.64
CA GLY A 28 10.41 -17.91 -13.49
C GLY A 28 9.18 -18.81 -13.62
N ALA A 29 9.39 -20.13 -13.69
CA ALA A 29 8.31 -21.10 -13.72
C ALA A 29 7.51 -21.12 -12.41
N HIS A 30 8.15 -21.03 -11.23
CA HIS A 30 7.44 -20.92 -9.95
C HIS A 30 6.64 -19.60 -9.81
N LEU A 31 7.11 -18.50 -10.40
CA LEU A 31 6.36 -17.23 -10.44
C LEU A 31 5.11 -17.33 -11.32
N GLN A 32 5.18 -18.06 -12.44
CA GLN A 32 4.04 -18.29 -13.34
C GLN A 32 3.12 -19.43 -12.87
N ALA A 33 3.68 -20.41 -12.18
CA ALA A 33 2.99 -21.60 -11.66
C ALA A 33 2.48 -21.41 -10.23
N ALA A 34 2.62 -20.22 -9.63
CA ALA A 34 1.67 -19.82 -8.60
C ALA A 34 0.30 -19.92 -9.28
N PRO A 35 -0.56 -20.89 -8.91
CA PRO A 35 -1.95 -20.75 -9.25
C PRO A 35 -2.33 -19.39 -8.68
N ALA A 36 -3.19 -18.64 -9.35
CA ALA A 36 -4.20 -17.96 -8.57
C ALA A 36 -4.78 -19.08 -7.70
N GLN A 37 -4.29 -19.22 -6.46
CA GLN A 37 -5.06 -19.85 -5.42
C GLN A 37 -6.31 -19.00 -5.47
N SER A 38 -7.34 -19.56 -6.11
CA SER A 38 -8.70 -19.33 -5.74
C SER A 38 -8.69 -19.59 -4.26
N ALA A 39 -8.35 -18.54 -3.50
CA ALA A 39 -8.72 -18.44 -2.11
C ALA A 39 -10.18 -18.88 -2.11
N PRO A 40 -10.60 -19.72 -1.14
CA PRO A 40 -12.02 -19.94 -0.97
C PRO A 40 -12.68 -18.58 -1.07
N THR A 41 -13.75 -18.46 -1.85
CA THR A 41 -14.60 -17.28 -1.83
C THR A 41 -15.10 -17.14 -0.41
N VAL A 42 -14.25 -16.55 0.45
CA VAL A 42 -14.62 -15.93 1.69
C VAL A 42 -15.58 -14.89 1.18
N ALA A 43 -16.87 -15.09 1.50
CA ALA A 43 -17.90 -14.08 1.29
C ALA A 43 -17.26 -12.71 1.53
N PRO A 44 -17.42 -11.75 0.61
CA PRO A 44 -16.59 -10.56 0.57
C PRO A 44 -16.51 -10.01 1.98
N ALA A 45 -15.30 -9.93 2.53
CA ALA A 45 -15.04 -9.20 3.74
C ALA A 45 -15.31 -7.74 3.41
N LYS A 46 -16.59 -7.37 3.49
CA LYS A 46 -17.15 -6.02 3.39
C LYS A 46 -16.38 -4.97 4.22
N PRO A 47 -15.73 -5.30 5.37
CA PRO A 47 -15.06 -4.26 6.18
C PRO A 47 -13.98 -3.47 5.44
N ASN A 48 -13.22 -4.10 4.53
CA ASN A 48 -12.06 -3.43 3.94
C ASN A 48 -12.45 -2.45 2.82
N ASP A 49 -13.52 -2.74 2.09
CA ASP A 49 -14.09 -1.77 1.15
C ASP A 49 -14.79 -0.65 1.92
N ASP A 50 -15.57 -0.96 2.96
CA ASP A 50 -16.26 0.05 3.78
C ASP A 50 -15.27 1.09 4.36
N HIS A 51 -14.10 0.65 4.85
CA HIS A 51 -13.05 1.55 5.31
C HIS A 51 -12.45 2.41 4.17
N TRP A 52 -12.34 1.85 2.97
CA TRP A 52 -11.87 2.58 1.79
C TRP A 52 -12.87 3.64 1.29
N GLN A 53 -14.17 3.33 1.28
CA GLN A 53 -15.18 4.34 0.95
C GLN A 53 -15.26 5.42 2.02
N SER A 54 -15.15 5.05 3.30
CA SER A 54 -15.15 6.00 4.42
C SER A 54 -13.91 6.90 4.41
N ALA A 55 -12.72 6.37 4.09
CA ALA A 55 -11.50 7.16 3.91
C ALA A 55 -11.61 8.18 2.78
N GLN A 56 -12.20 7.80 1.64
CA GLN A 56 -12.48 8.72 0.55
C GLN A 56 -13.49 9.79 0.93
N ALA A 57 -14.58 9.41 1.62
CA ALA A 57 -15.59 10.35 2.10
C ALA A 57 -15.00 11.36 3.08
N LEU A 58 -14.12 10.92 3.98
CA LEU A 58 -13.41 11.76 4.95
C LEU A 58 -12.55 12.83 4.27
N LEU A 59 -11.73 12.44 3.29
CA LEU A 59 -10.89 13.40 2.58
C LEU A 59 -11.72 14.33 1.69
N ARG A 60 -12.81 13.83 1.10
CA ARG A 60 -13.75 14.63 0.31
C ARG A 60 -14.44 15.70 1.17
N ASP A 61 -14.94 15.32 2.34
CA ASP A 61 -15.64 16.22 3.27
C ASP A 61 -14.70 17.30 3.81
N ALA A 62 -13.47 16.93 4.17
CA ALA A 62 -12.46 17.87 4.60
C ALA A 62 -11.95 18.77 3.46
N GLY A 63 -12.09 18.34 2.20
CA GLY A 63 -11.55 18.98 1.00
C GLY A 63 -10.03 18.88 0.90
N GLN A 64 -9.31 19.20 1.98
CA GLN A 64 -7.86 19.16 2.07
C GLN A 64 -7.40 18.85 3.50
N LEU A 65 -6.38 18.00 3.63
CA LEU A 65 -5.74 17.67 4.91
C LEU A 65 -4.23 17.53 4.75
N SER A 66 -3.48 17.88 5.80
CA SER A 66 -2.06 17.53 5.88
C SER A 66 -1.87 16.01 6.03
N GLY A 67 -0.73 15.48 5.61
CA GLY A 67 -0.47 14.04 5.68
C GLY A 67 -0.51 13.47 7.09
N LEU A 68 -0.11 14.24 8.11
CA LEU A 68 -0.17 13.83 9.51
C LEU A 68 -1.62 13.79 10.02
N GLU A 69 -2.40 14.84 9.74
CA GLU A 69 -3.82 14.89 10.13
C GLU A 69 -4.66 13.83 9.41
N LEU A 70 -4.37 13.60 8.13
CA LEU A 70 -5.05 12.55 7.36
C LEU A 70 -4.72 11.17 7.93
N LEU A 71 -3.45 10.90 8.26
CA LEU A 71 -3.06 9.62 8.84
C LEU A 71 -3.76 9.36 10.17
N ASP A 72 -3.74 10.31 11.11
CA ASP A 72 -4.38 10.18 12.43
C ASP A 72 -5.87 9.83 12.32
N ARG A 73 -6.58 10.51 11.42
CA ARG A 73 -8.00 10.22 11.15
C ARG A 73 -8.23 8.84 10.52
N LEU A 74 -7.33 8.39 9.64
CA LEU A 74 -7.42 7.06 9.01
C LEU A 74 -7.10 5.94 10.01
N GLU A 75 -6.19 6.17 10.95
CA GLU A 75 -5.89 5.22 12.03
C GLU A 75 -7.10 5.09 12.98
N GLY A 76 -7.73 6.20 13.36
CA GLY A 76 -8.97 6.19 14.15
C GLY A 76 -10.14 5.50 13.43
N LEU A 77 -10.22 5.65 12.10
CA LEU A 77 -11.24 5.00 11.28
C LEU A 77 -11.01 3.50 11.12
N ALA A 78 -9.76 3.08 10.91
CA ALA A 78 -9.42 1.69 10.65
C ALA A 78 -9.19 0.86 11.93
N GLY A 79 -8.98 1.53 13.06
CA GLY A 79 -8.74 0.92 14.37
C GLY A 79 -7.30 0.49 14.63
N ASP A 80 -6.40 0.61 13.63
CA ASP A 80 -4.99 0.30 13.78
C ASP A 80 -4.09 1.11 12.85
N ALA A 81 -2.83 1.32 13.28
CA ALA A 81 -1.85 2.12 12.56
C ALA A 81 -1.44 1.53 11.19
N ALA A 82 -1.42 0.21 11.06
CA ALA A 82 -1.03 -0.44 9.82
C ALA A 82 -2.13 -0.29 8.75
N ALA A 83 -3.40 -0.39 9.14
CA ALA A 83 -4.54 -0.17 8.26
C ALA A 83 -4.68 1.30 7.86
N GLY A 84 -4.48 2.24 8.78
CA GLY A 84 -4.44 3.67 8.47
C GLY A 84 -3.39 4.00 7.41
N LYS A 85 -2.16 3.48 7.56
CA LYS A 85 -1.08 3.66 6.57
C LYS A 85 -1.43 3.06 5.20
N ARG A 86 -2.04 1.87 5.16
CA ARG A 86 -2.49 1.24 3.90
C ARG A 86 -3.52 2.12 3.18
N LEU A 87 -4.48 2.69 3.91
CA LEU A 87 -5.48 3.61 3.36
C LEU A 87 -4.83 4.90 2.84
N LEU A 88 -3.87 5.46 3.57
CA LEU A 88 -3.16 6.68 3.17
C LEU A 88 -2.38 6.48 1.86
N VAL A 89 -1.63 5.38 1.77
CA VAL A 89 -0.90 5.01 0.55
C VAL A 89 -1.88 4.83 -0.60
N ARG A 90 -3.00 4.13 -0.37
CA ARG A 90 -4.03 3.93 -1.40
C ARG A 90 -4.67 5.25 -1.86
N LEU A 91 -4.94 6.19 -0.94
CA LEU A 91 -5.46 7.53 -1.26
C LEU A 91 -4.47 8.30 -2.14
N ARG A 92 -3.17 8.25 -1.83
CA ARG A 92 -2.13 8.92 -2.64
C ARG A 92 -2.12 8.48 -4.11
N HIS A 93 -2.47 7.23 -4.38
CA HIS A 93 -2.51 6.66 -5.73
C HIS A 93 -3.90 6.74 -6.38
N SER A 94 -4.90 7.32 -5.70
CA SER A 94 -6.24 7.51 -6.26
C SER A 94 -6.27 8.70 -7.21
N ALA A 95 -6.91 8.53 -8.36
CA ALA A 95 -7.13 9.62 -9.31
C ALA A 95 -7.94 10.80 -8.73
N LYS A 96 -8.67 10.58 -7.63
CA LYS A 96 -9.48 11.59 -6.94
C LYS A 96 -8.68 12.38 -5.89
N VAL A 97 -7.37 12.16 -5.78
CA VAL A 97 -6.54 12.82 -4.78
C VAL A 97 -5.31 13.44 -5.44
N LYS A 98 -5.12 14.73 -5.23
CA LYS A 98 -3.90 15.45 -5.59
C LYS A 98 -3.04 15.63 -4.35
N VAL A 99 -1.81 15.12 -4.40
CA VAL A 99 -0.82 15.34 -3.33
C VAL A 99 0.14 16.43 -3.77
N THR A 100 0.22 17.50 -2.97
CA THR A 100 1.20 18.57 -3.15
C THR A 100 2.23 18.47 -2.06
N SER A 101 3.49 18.21 -2.42
CA SER A 101 4.60 18.22 -1.47
C SER A 101 5.11 19.65 -1.31
N GLY A 102 4.81 20.27 -0.17
CA GLY A 102 5.44 21.54 0.26
C GLY A 102 6.76 21.31 1.00
N ALA A 103 7.33 22.37 1.57
CA ALA A 103 8.59 22.30 2.30
C ALA A 103 8.50 21.46 3.59
N ASP A 104 7.35 21.45 4.27
CA ASP A 104 7.19 20.81 5.59
C ASP A 104 6.35 19.54 5.59
N THR A 105 5.13 19.57 5.03
CA THR A 105 4.18 18.44 5.12
C THR A 105 3.44 18.23 3.81
N PRO A 106 3.30 16.99 3.30
CA PRO A 106 2.50 16.73 2.12
C PRO A 106 1.03 17.07 2.38
N LEU A 107 0.42 17.74 1.41
CA LEU A 107 -0.97 18.19 1.47
C LEU A 107 -1.81 17.35 0.52
N TYR A 108 -2.81 16.66 1.06
CA TYR A 108 -3.73 15.80 0.33
C TYR A 108 -4.99 16.60 0.04
N THR A 109 -5.29 16.81 -1.24
CA THR A 109 -6.47 17.56 -1.69
C THR A 109 -7.37 16.63 -2.49
N TRP A 110 -8.66 16.61 -2.16
CA TRP A 110 -9.64 15.91 -2.97
C TRP A 110 -9.84 16.65 -4.30
N VAL A 111 -9.77 15.92 -5.41
CA VAL A 111 -10.11 16.44 -6.74
C VAL A 111 -11.36 15.70 -7.22
N GLU A 112 -12.45 16.45 -7.40
CA GLU A 112 -13.63 15.88 -8.04
C GLU A 112 -13.29 15.55 -9.49
N PRO A 113 -13.63 14.34 -9.97
CA PRO A 113 -13.54 14.06 -11.39
C PRO A 113 -14.53 14.97 -12.12
N LEU A 114 -14.00 15.80 -13.03
CA LEU A 114 -14.76 16.58 -14.01
C LEU A 114 -15.54 15.65 -14.97
#